data_AF-A0A927A304-F1
#
_entry.id   AF-A0A927A304-F1
#
_cell.length_a   1.000
_cell.length_b   1.000
_cell.length_c   1.000
_cell.angle_alpha   90.00
_cell.angle_beta   90.00
_cell.angle_gamma   90.00
#
_symmetry.space_group_name_H-M   'P 1'
#
loop_
_entity.id
_entity.type
_entity.pdbx_description
1 polymer ?
#
loop_
_entity_poly.entity_id
_entity_poly.type
_entity_poly.pdbx_seq_one_letter_code
_entity_poly.pdbx_strand_id
1 'polypeptide(L)'
;MGASLMEHLRQVEDFRTTNGRRHPLWLVLLFVIMGTMSGYVGYRAWGNFVKRHRQVLIKKFEIQKHGVPSYSTIRRVVMGVDFDKLATSFAQRFLSHDIDKLLLLME
;
A
#
# COMPACT_ATOMS: atom_id res chain seq x y z
N MET A 1 10.36 -8.05 16.56
CA MET A 1 9.65 -6.80 16.16
C MET A 1 8.83 -7.13 14.92
N GLY A 2 7.51 -6.89 14.94
CA GLY A 2 6.64 -7.15 13.80
C GLY A 2 7.00 -6.27 12.59
N ALA A 3 6.79 -6.77 11.38
CA ALA A 3 7.03 -5.99 10.16
C ALA A 3 6.05 -4.80 10.11
N SER A 4 6.57 -3.62 9.78
CA SER A 4 5.78 -2.42 9.50
C SER A 4 4.84 -2.63 8.32
N LEU A 5 3.75 -1.85 8.25
CA LEU A 5 2.83 -1.84 7.11
C LEU A 5 3.56 -1.75 5.77
N MET A 6 4.59 -0.90 5.67
CA MET A 6 5.38 -0.74 4.46
C MET A 6 6.17 -2.00 4.09
N GLU A 7 6.76 -2.68 5.07
CA GLU A 7 7.48 -3.94 4.84
C GLU A 7 6.53 -5.03 4.36
N HIS A 8 5.33 -5.11 4.93
CA HIS A 8 4.32 -6.09 4.49
C HIS A 8 3.85 -5.79 3.06
N LEU A 9 3.55 -4.52 2.75
CA LEU A 9 3.16 -4.12 1.39
C LEU A 9 4.26 -4.38 0.35
N ARG A 10 5.55 -4.34 0.74
CA ARG A 10 6.68 -4.68 -0.14
C ARG A 10 6.74 -6.16 -0.52
N GLN A 11 6.15 -7.06 0.27
CA GLN A 11 6.09 -8.49 -0.03
C GLN A 11 4.98 -8.85 -1.02
N VAL A 12 4.09 -7.91 -1.34
CA VAL A 12 3.02 -8.14 -2.31
C VAL A 12 3.61 -8.27 -3.71
N GLU A 13 3.39 -9.42 -4.34
CA GLU A 13 3.85 -9.71 -5.69
C GLU A 13 3.28 -8.71 -6.71
N ASP A 14 4.17 -8.14 -7.53
CA ASP A 14 3.77 -7.18 -8.57
C ASP A 14 3.28 -7.90 -9.84
N PHE A 15 1.98 -8.16 -9.90
CA PHE A 15 1.29 -8.79 -11.04
C PHE A 15 1.32 -7.98 -12.34
N ARG A 16 1.77 -6.72 -12.31
CA ARG A 16 1.77 -5.85 -13.50
C ARG A 16 2.95 -6.20 -14.41
N THR A 17 2.80 -5.98 -15.71
CA THR A 17 3.91 -6.04 -16.67
C THR A 17 4.97 -4.97 -16.37
N THR A 18 6.22 -5.19 -16.80
CA THR A 18 7.34 -4.26 -16.58
C THR A 18 7.04 -2.82 -17.01
N ASN A 19 6.38 -2.64 -18.15
CA ASN A 19 5.94 -1.33 -18.66
C ASN A 19 4.89 -0.63 -17.75
N GLY A 20 4.19 -1.39 -16.91
CA GLY A 20 3.21 -0.90 -15.92
C GLY A 20 3.82 -0.51 -14.57
N ARG A 21 5.12 -0.77 -14.33
CA ARG A 21 5.79 -0.60 -13.03
C ARG A 21 6.51 0.74 -12.87
N ARG A 22 5.91 1.85 -13.32
CA ARG A 22 6.46 3.21 -13.12
C ARG A 22 6.50 3.64 -11.65
N HIS A 23 5.58 3.11 -10.85
CA HIS A 23 5.55 3.31 -9.40
C HIS A 23 5.55 1.93 -8.74
N PRO A 24 6.36 1.69 -7.70
CA PRO A 24 6.34 0.43 -6.96
C PRO A 24 4.92 0.09 -6.47
N LEU A 25 4.54 -1.20 -6.54
CA LEU A 25 3.18 -1.61 -6.17
C LEU A 25 2.84 -1.21 -4.73
N TRP A 26 3.76 -1.49 -3.79
CA TRP A 26 3.61 -1.15 -2.38
C TRP A 26 3.29 0.33 -2.14
N LEU A 27 3.89 1.23 -2.94
CA LEU A 27 3.70 2.66 -2.80
C LEU A 27 2.28 3.08 -3.25
N VAL A 28 1.78 2.48 -4.33
CA VAL A 28 0.42 2.75 -4.81
C VAL A 28 -0.61 2.22 -3.81
N LEU A 29 -0.40 1.03 -3.25
CA LEU A 29 -1.26 0.45 -2.21
C LEU A 29 -1.26 1.31 -0.93
N LEU A 30 -0.08 1.77 -0.50
CA LEU A 30 0.04 2.67 0.65
C LEU A 30 -0.77 3.96 0.44
N PHE A 31 -0.75 4.52 -0.78
CA PHE A 31 -1.50 5.74 -1.10
C PHE A 31 -3.02 5.52 -1.10
N VAL A 32 -3.47 4.33 -1.51
CA VAL A 32 -4.89 3.93 -1.40
C VAL A 32 -5.32 3.82 0.06
N ILE A 33 -4.49 3.23 0.93
CA ILE A 33 -4.76 3.11 2.36
C ILE A 33 -4.82 4.51 3.00
N MET A 34 -3.79 5.34 2.80
CA MET A 34 -3.77 6.71 3.35
C MET A 34 -4.94 7.55 2.85
N GLY A 35 -5.30 7.45 1.57
CA GLY A 35 -6.46 8.13 1.01
C GLY A 35 -7.76 7.69 1.68
N THR A 36 -7.96 6.38 1.82
CA THR A 36 -9.13 5.81 2.50
C THR A 36 -9.23 6.26 3.96
N MET A 37 -8.13 6.19 4.72
CA MET A 37 -8.07 6.67 6.11
C MET A 37 -8.33 8.18 6.23
N SER A 38 -8.03 8.95 5.17
CA SER A 38 -8.29 10.39 5.10
C SER A 38 -9.69 10.72 4.55
N GLY A 39 -10.59 9.73 4.42
CA GLY A 39 -11.96 9.91 3.94
C GLY A 39 -12.11 9.97 2.41
N TYR A 40 -11.05 9.74 1.63
CA TYR A 40 -11.13 9.65 0.17
C TYR A 40 -11.44 8.21 -0.20
N VAL A 41 -12.69 7.94 -0.58
CA VAL A 41 -13.14 6.59 -0.95
C VAL A 41 -13.39 6.49 -2.45
N GLY A 42 -12.83 5.45 -3.06
CA GLY A 42 -12.99 5.15 -4.48
C GLY A 42 -11.90 5.74 -5.38
N TYR A 43 -11.80 5.19 -6.59
CA TYR A 43 -10.67 5.43 -7.51
C TYR A 43 -10.36 6.91 -7.75
N ARG A 44 -11.40 7.72 -8.04
CA ARG A 44 -11.24 9.15 -8.34
C ARG A 44 -10.81 9.92 -7.09
N ALA A 45 -11.38 9.58 -5.94
CA ALA A 45 -11.03 10.21 -4.67
C ALA A 45 -9.57 9.94 -4.30
N TRP A 46 -9.08 8.70 -4.45
CA TRP A 46 -7.65 8.39 -4.24
C TRP A 46 -6.74 9.14 -5.21
N GLY A 47 -7.13 9.26 -6.48
CA GLY A 47 -6.40 10.10 -7.45
C GLY A 47 -6.34 11.57 -6.99
N ASN A 48 -7.45 12.10 -6.46
CA ASN A 48 -7.52 13.46 -5.93
C ASN A 48 -6.65 13.64 -4.69
N PHE A 49 -6.68 12.70 -3.75
CA PHE A 49 -5.82 12.68 -2.56
C PHE A 49 -4.34 12.77 -2.97
N VAL A 50 -3.91 11.85 -3.83
CA VAL A 50 -2.53 11.77 -4.27
C VAL A 50 -2.09 13.04 -5.01
N LYS A 51 -2.96 13.59 -5.87
CA LYS A 51 -2.69 14.85 -6.59
C LYS A 51 -2.61 16.05 -5.63
N ARG A 52 -3.53 16.14 -4.66
CA ARG A 52 -3.61 17.22 -3.66
C ARG A 52 -2.37 17.26 -2.78
N HIS A 53 -1.89 16.09 -2.34
CA HIS A 53 -0.74 15.98 -1.43
C HIS A 53 0.60 15.72 -2.15
N ARG A 54 0.66 15.94 -3.48
CA ARG A 54 1.79 15.54 -4.33
C ARG A 54 3.17 15.97 -3.81
N GLN A 55 3.31 17.21 -3.34
CA GLN A 55 4.60 17.75 -2.93
C GLN A 55 5.12 17.05 -1.67
N VAL A 56 4.23 16.89 -0.68
CA VAL A 56 4.54 16.21 0.59
C VAL A 56 4.85 14.74 0.33
N LEU A 57 4.05 14.06 -0.49
CA LEU A 57 4.26 12.65 -0.83
C LEU A 57 5.58 12.43 -1.59
N ILE A 58 5.91 13.29 -2.57
CA ILE A 58 7.18 13.22 -3.30
C ILE A 58 8.37 13.39 -2.35
N LYS A 59 8.31 14.38 -1.46
CA LYS A 59 9.39 14.63 -0.48
C LYS A 59 9.53 13.48 0.52
N LYS A 60 8.41 12.99 1.06
CA LYS A 60 8.42 11.97 2.13
C LYS A 60 8.86 10.59 1.65
N PHE A 61 8.53 10.24 0.41
CA PHE A 61 8.83 8.92 -0.19
C PHE A 61 9.91 8.99 -1.27
N GLU A 62 10.61 10.13 -1.38
CA GLU A 62 11.73 10.35 -2.29
C GLU A 62 11.43 9.95 -3.74
N ILE A 63 10.26 10.35 -4.24
CA ILE A 63 9.79 9.93 -5.56
C ILE A 63 10.44 10.78 -6.66
N GLN A 64 11.37 10.19 -7.42
CA GLN A 64 12.20 10.95 -8.35
C GLN A 64 11.60 11.06 -9.76
N LYS A 65 11.35 9.93 -10.44
CA LYS A 65 11.28 9.89 -11.91
C LYS A 65 9.91 10.22 -12.52
N HIS A 66 8.82 9.84 -11.85
CA HIS A 66 7.47 9.86 -12.45
C HIS A 66 6.44 10.64 -11.63
N GLY A 67 6.89 11.37 -10.60
CA GLY A 67 6.00 12.00 -9.64
C GLY A 67 5.06 10.98 -8.97
N VAL A 68 3.88 11.43 -8.55
CA VAL A 68 2.89 10.57 -7.90
C VAL A 68 2.04 9.78 -8.90
N PRO A 69 1.50 8.59 -8.54
CA PRO A 69 0.68 7.81 -9.45
C PRO A 69 -0.59 8.55 -9.85
N SER A 70 -0.94 8.46 -11.13
CA SER A 70 -2.20 9.01 -11.65
C SER A 70 -3.41 8.18 -11.21
N TYR A 71 -4.61 8.75 -11.34
CA TYR A 71 -5.88 8.03 -11.20
C TYR A 71 -5.88 6.70 -11.98
N SER A 72 -5.46 6.72 -13.25
CA SER A 72 -5.45 5.53 -14.10
C SER A 72 -4.45 4.47 -13.63
N THR A 73 -3.33 4.88 -13.03
CA THR A 73 -2.39 3.96 -12.39
C THR A 73 -3.00 3.33 -11.15
N ILE A 74 -3.61 4.13 -10.26
CA ILE A 74 -4.28 3.63 -9.05
C ILE A 74 -5.39 2.66 -9.42
N ARG A 75 -6.27 3.02 -10.37
CA ARG A 75 -7.36 2.15 -10.83
C ARG A 75 -6.83 0.81 -11.33
N ARG A 76 -5.80 0.80 -12.19
CA ARG A 76 -5.22 -0.45 -12.72
C ARG A 76 -4.61 -1.32 -11.63
N VAL A 77 -3.94 -0.71 -10.65
CA VAL A 77 -3.43 -1.44 -9.49
C VAL A 77 -4.59 -2.06 -8.72
N VAL A 78 -5.54 -1.25 -8.27
CA VAL A 78 -6.64 -1.73 -7.41
C VAL A 78 -7.48 -2.80 -8.11
N MET A 79 -7.74 -2.69 -9.42
CA MET A 79 -8.49 -3.72 -10.14
C MET A 79 -7.74 -5.05 -10.31
N GLY A 80 -6.41 -5.05 -10.28
CA GLY A 80 -5.62 -6.27 -10.46
C GLY A 80 -5.12 -6.89 -9.16
N VAL A 81 -5.30 -6.20 -8.03
CA VAL A 81 -4.94 -6.73 -6.71
C VAL A 81 -5.99 -7.76 -6.30
N ASP A 82 -5.51 -8.95 -5.96
CA ASP A 82 -6.31 -9.94 -5.23
C ASP A 82 -6.41 -9.49 -3.76
N PHE A 83 -7.54 -8.89 -3.42
CA PHE A 83 -7.78 -8.35 -2.08
C PHE A 83 -8.00 -9.44 -1.03
N ASP A 84 -8.47 -10.62 -1.41
CA ASP A 84 -8.67 -11.73 -0.49
C ASP A 84 -7.31 -12.30 -0.06
N LYS A 85 -6.41 -12.51 -1.03
CA LYS A 85 -5.01 -12.89 -0.74
C LYS A 85 -4.29 -11.83 0.07
N LEU A 86 -4.46 -10.55 -0.29
CA LEU A 86 -3.87 -9.45 0.45
C LEU A 86 -4.37 -9.42 1.91
N ALA A 87 -5.68 -9.40 2.13
CA ALA A 87 -6.28 -9.36 3.46
C ALA A 87 -5.88 -10.57 4.30
N THR A 88 -5.87 -11.77 3.71
CA THR A 88 -5.42 -13.00 4.38
C THR A 88 -3.97 -12.89 4.84
N SER A 89 -3.07 -12.36 3.99
CA SER A 89 -1.67 -12.18 4.36
C SER A 89 -1.49 -11.20 5.53
N PHE A 90 -2.31 -10.15 5.59
CA PHE A 90 -2.31 -9.19 6.69
C PHE A 90 -2.87 -9.80 7.98
N ALA A 91 -3.97 -10.55 7.90
CA ALA A 91 -4.59 -11.20 9.05
C ALA A 91 -3.69 -12.27 9.67
N GLN A 92 -3.05 -13.11 8.86
CA GLN A 92 -2.08 -14.11 9.34
C GLN A 92 -0.92 -13.46 10.11
N ARG A 93 -0.40 -12.33 9.60
CA ARG A 93 0.68 -11.57 10.23
C ARG A 93 0.23 -10.94 11.57
N PHE A 94 -1.01 -10.47 11.64
CA PHE A 94 -1.58 -9.89 12.85
C PHE A 94 -1.73 -10.97 13.94
N LEU A 95 -2.34 -12.11 13.60
CA LEU A 95 -2.52 -13.23 14.52
C LEU A 95 -1.18 -13.81 15.01
N SER A 96 -0.18 -13.95 14.13
CA SER A 96 1.15 -14.40 14.55
C SER A 96 1.81 -13.42 15.53
N HIS A 97 1.64 -12.12 15.30
CA HIS A 97 2.23 -11.10 16.18
C HIS A 97 1.60 -11.08 17.57
N ASP A 98 0.30 -11.34 17.67
CA ASP A 98 -0.39 -11.44 18.96
C ASP A 98 -0.01 -12.73 19.71
N ILE A 99 0.17 -13.86 18.99
CA ILE A 99 0.68 -15.10 19.59
C ILE A 99 2.11 -14.94 20.10
N ASP A 100 3.02 -14.32 19.32
CA ASP A 100 4.39 -14.07 19.75
C ASP A 100 4.44 -13.20 21.02
N LYS A 101 3.56 -12.20 21.13
CA LYS A 101 3.43 -11.37 22.34
C LYS A 101 2.90 -12.16 23.54
N LEU A 102 1.93 -13.05 23.33
CA LEU A 102 1.40 -13.90 24.39
C LEU A 102 2.47 -14.85 24.93
N LEU A 103 3.27 -15.46 24.05
CA LEU A 103 4.39 -16.32 24.45
C LEU A 103 5.44 -15.54 25.25
N LEU A 104 5.77 -14.31 24.83
CA LEU A 104 6.70 -13.43 25.56
C LEU A 104 6.20 -12.98 26.95
N LEU A 105 4.88 -13.08 27.21
CA LEU A 105 4.28 -12.80 28.52
C LEU A 105 4.25 -14.04 29.42
N MET A 106 4.56 -15.22 28.86
CA MET A 106 4.58 -16.51 29.56
C MET A 106 6.01 -16.97 29.91
N GLU A 107 7.03 -16.21 29.51
CA GLU A 107 8.45 -16.35 29.87
C GLU A 107 8.84 -15.30 30.92
#